data_AF-J9R754-F1
#
_entry.id   AF-J9R754-F1
#
_cell.length_a   1.000
_cell.length_b   1.000
_cell.length_c   1.000
_cell.angle_alpha   90.00
_cell.angle_beta   90.00
_cell.angle_gamma   90.00
#
_symmetry.space_group_name_H-M   'P 1'
#
loop_
_entity.id
_entity.type
_entity.pdbx_description
1 polymer ?
#
loop_
_entity_poly.entity_id
_entity_poly.type
_entity_poly.pdbx_seq_one_letter_code
_entity_poly.pdbx_strand_id
1 'polypeptide(L)'
;VFLGNTGARDIEGNELPRLVYVSREKRPGYQHHKKAGAENALVRVSAVLTNAPYILNLDCDHYVNNSKAVREAMCILMDPQVGRDVCYVQFPQRFDGIDKSDRYANRNVVFFD
;
A
#
# COMPACT_ATOMS: atom_id res chain seq x y z
N VAL A 1 11.34 0.24 15.00
CA VAL A 1 11.72 -0.12 13.61
C VAL A 1 12.16 -1.56 13.64
N PHE A 2 11.65 -2.39 12.73
CA PHE A 2 11.96 -3.81 12.61
C PHE A 2 12.56 -4.10 11.23
N LEU A 3 13.36 -5.16 11.10
CA LEU A 3 14.09 -5.48 9.87
C LEU A 3 14.93 -4.28 9.36
N GLY A 4 15.34 -4.29 8.09
CA GLY A 4 16.20 -3.27 7.49
C GLY A 4 17.65 -3.35 7.98
N ASN A 5 18.47 -2.42 7.48
CA ASN A 5 19.90 -2.38 7.75
C ASN A 5 20.30 -2.41 9.24
N THR A 6 19.51 -1.79 10.12
CA THR A 6 19.76 -1.76 11.57
C THR A 6 19.09 -2.90 12.34
N GLY A 7 18.35 -3.77 11.65
CA GLY A 7 17.56 -4.85 12.25
C GLY A 7 18.08 -6.24 11.88
N ALA A 8 17.19 -7.23 11.96
CA ALA A 8 17.50 -8.61 11.59
C ALA A 8 17.71 -8.75 10.07
N ARG A 9 18.61 -9.66 9.70
CA ARG A 9 18.89 -10.11 8.33
C ARG A 9 18.22 -11.47 8.09
N ASP A 10 18.16 -11.91 6.85
CA ASP A 10 17.75 -13.28 6.55
C ASP A 10 18.83 -14.30 6.97
N ILE A 11 18.54 -15.60 6.79
CA ILE A 11 19.42 -16.70 7.18
C ILE A 11 20.72 -16.73 6.35
N GLU A 12 20.66 -16.22 5.11
CA GLU A 12 21.81 -16.13 4.21
C GLU A 12 22.65 -14.86 4.47
N GLY A 13 22.21 -13.97 5.35
CA GLY A 13 22.87 -12.72 5.71
C GLY A 13 22.48 -11.52 4.84
N ASN A 14 21.48 -11.65 3.97
CA ASN A 14 20.97 -10.56 3.15
C ASN A 14 20.08 -9.60 3.97
N GLU A 15 20.06 -8.33 3.57
CA GLU A 15 19.17 -7.33 4.16
C GLU A 15 17.72 -7.55 3.72
N LEU A 16 16.78 -7.39 4.66
CA LEU A 16 15.35 -7.43 4.41
C LEU A 16 14.76 -6.00 4.40
N PRO A 17 13.67 -5.75 3.66
CA PRO A 17 12.98 -4.46 3.68
C PRO A 17 12.60 -4.02 5.10
N ARG A 18 12.83 -2.74 5.41
CA ARG A 18 12.50 -2.14 6.71
C ARG A 18 10.99 -2.12 6.94
N LEU A 19 10.57 -2.51 8.14
CA LEU A 19 9.19 -2.36 8.62
C LEU A 19 9.12 -1.32 9.75
N VAL A 20 8.31 -0.27 9.55
CA VAL A 20 8.12 0.80 10.54
C VAL A 20 6.70 0.71 11.11
N TYR A 21 6.61 0.35 12.38
CA TYR A 21 5.36 0.45 13.14
C TYR A 21 5.19 1.88 13.67
N VAL A 22 4.04 2.49 13.38
CA VAL A 22 3.69 3.84 13.82
C VAL A 22 2.32 3.82 14.49
N SER A 23 2.24 4.34 15.71
CA SER A 23 0.98 4.63 16.39
C SER A 23 0.86 6.14 16.59
N ARG A 24 -0.31 6.70 16.28
CA ARG A 24 -0.57 8.13 16.47
C ARG A 24 -0.93 8.39 17.92
N GLU A 25 -0.41 9.48 18.46
CA GLU A 25 -0.96 10.06 19.68
C GLU A 25 -2.39 10.56 19.42
N LYS A 26 -3.29 10.29 20.36
CA LYS A 26 -4.66 10.81 20.40
C LYS A 26 -4.95 11.28 21.81
N ARG A 27 -5.74 12.36 21.96
CA ARG A 27 -6.11 12.94 23.26
C ARG A 27 -7.63 13.10 23.38
N PRO A 28 -8.19 13.02 24.61
CA PRO A 28 -9.60 13.34 24.84
C PRO A 28 -9.93 14.75 24.33
N GLY A 29 -11.07 14.91 23.66
CA GLY A 29 -11.52 16.19 23.10
C GLY A 29 -10.93 16.56 21.74
N TYR A 30 -10.02 15.76 21.16
CA TYR A 30 -9.43 16.02 19.84
C TYR A 30 -10.03 15.14 18.75
N GLN A 31 -10.60 15.76 17.71
CA GLN A 31 -11.06 15.06 16.52
C GLN A 31 -9.87 14.46 15.75
N HIS A 32 -9.99 13.21 15.28
CA HIS A 32 -8.84 12.44 14.77
C HIS A 32 -9.06 11.76 13.40
N HIS A 33 -10.19 12.04 12.73
CA HIS A 33 -10.45 11.75 11.32
C HIS A 33 -10.27 10.29 10.86
N LYS A 34 -10.64 9.31 11.71
CA LYS A 34 -10.65 7.86 11.36
C LYS A 34 -9.40 7.45 10.54
N LYS A 35 -9.60 6.89 9.33
CA LYS A 35 -8.56 6.44 8.38
C LYS A 35 -7.80 7.60 7.74
N ALA A 36 -8.48 8.68 7.33
CA ALA A 36 -7.84 9.83 6.70
C ALA A 36 -6.72 10.44 7.58
N GLY A 37 -6.96 10.54 8.89
CA GLY A 37 -5.94 11.02 9.81
C GLY A 37 -4.75 10.05 9.99
N ALA A 38 -4.97 8.74 9.79
CA ALA A 38 -3.92 7.72 9.87
C ALA A 38 -3.04 7.76 8.62
N GLU A 39 -3.64 7.70 7.43
CA GLU A 39 -2.92 7.76 6.15
C GLU A 39 -2.09 9.04 6.02
N ASN A 40 -2.67 10.20 6.34
CA ASN A 40 -1.94 11.48 6.29
C ASN A 40 -0.77 11.53 7.28
N ALA A 41 -0.86 10.84 8.42
CA ALA A 41 0.26 10.74 9.35
C ALA A 41 1.37 9.85 8.80
N LEU A 42 1.02 8.74 8.14
CA LEU A 42 1.99 7.85 7.48
C LEU A 42 2.76 8.58 6.39
N VAL A 43 2.09 9.41 5.56
CA VAL A 43 2.76 10.26 4.56
C VAL A 43 3.81 11.17 5.22
N ARG A 44 3.43 11.89 6.30
CA ARG A 44 4.35 12.80 7.01
C ARG A 44 5.53 12.08 7.63
N VAL A 45 5.30 10.93 8.26
CA VAL A 45 6.37 10.14 8.91
C VAL A 45 7.28 9.53 7.85
N SER A 46 6.74 9.01 6.74
CA SER A 46 7.52 8.46 5.64
C SER A 46 8.45 9.51 5.01
N ALA A 47 7.96 10.73 4.81
CA ALA A 47 8.75 11.84 4.27
C ALA A 47 10.01 12.14 5.10
N VAL A 48 9.97 11.92 6.42
CA VAL A 48 11.11 12.12 7.32
C VAL A 48 12.04 10.91 7.33
N LEU A 49 11.49 9.68 7.28
CA LEU A 49 12.28 8.47 7.49
C LEU A 49 12.98 7.95 6.22
N THR A 50 12.30 7.97 5.08
CA THR A 50 12.80 7.39 3.82
C THR A 50 12.46 8.20 2.57
N ASN A 51 11.51 9.15 2.65
CA ASN A 51 11.14 10.08 1.58
C ASN A 51 10.94 9.43 0.20
N ALA A 52 10.14 8.36 0.14
CA ALA A 52 9.87 7.67 -1.12
C ALA A 52 9.00 8.53 -2.04
N PRO A 53 9.31 8.64 -3.35
CA PRO A 53 8.55 9.45 -4.31
C PRO A 53 7.19 8.84 -4.68
N TYR A 54 7.01 7.54 -4.46
CA TYR A 54 5.77 6.81 -4.73
C TYR A 54 5.31 6.10 -3.45
N ILE A 55 3.99 6.12 -3.22
CA ILE A 55 3.36 5.49 -2.06
C ILE A 55 2.31 4.50 -2.57
N LEU A 56 2.43 3.24 -2.14
CA LEU A 56 1.44 2.20 -2.38
C LEU A 56 0.58 2.05 -1.10
N ASN A 57 -0.72 2.31 -1.21
CA ASN A 57 -1.67 2.12 -0.11
C ASN A 57 -2.37 0.75 -0.23
N LEU A 58 -2.55 0.05 0.89
CA LEU A 58 -3.21 -1.26 0.96
C LEU A 58 -4.04 -1.37 2.25
N ASP A 59 -5.19 -2.02 2.15
CA ASP A 59 -6.02 -2.38 3.30
C ASP A 59 -5.66 -3.76 3.86
N CYS A 60 -6.01 -4.02 5.13
CA CYS A 60 -5.62 -5.24 5.84
C CYS A 60 -6.30 -6.52 5.33
N ASP A 61 -7.39 -6.39 4.57
CA ASP A 61 -8.11 -7.48 3.92
C ASP A 61 -7.62 -7.75 2.49
N HIS A 62 -6.64 -6.97 2.01
CA HIS A 62 -6.02 -7.14 0.70
C HIS A 62 -4.54 -7.51 0.84
N TYR A 63 -4.07 -8.38 -0.04
CA TYR A 63 -2.67 -8.80 -0.09
C TYR A 63 -2.14 -8.72 -1.53
N VAL A 64 -0.81 -8.61 -1.66
CA VAL A 64 -0.16 -8.62 -2.97
C VAL A 64 -0.13 -10.06 -3.48
N ASN A 65 -0.94 -10.36 -4.50
CA ASN A 65 -1.03 -11.69 -5.11
C ASN A 65 0.07 -11.99 -6.13
N ASN A 66 0.69 -10.96 -6.71
CA ASN A 66 1.71 -11.05 -7.74
C ASN A 66 2.89 -10.14 -7.38
N SER A 67 4.08 -10.71 -7.25
CA SER A 67 5.32 -9.99 -6.92
C SER A 67 5.78 -8.99 -8.00
N LYS A 68 5.10 -8.95 -9.15
CA LYS A 68 5.34 -7.98 -10.23
C LYS A 68 4.51 -6.71 -10.14
N ALA A 69 3.49 -6.63 -9.28
CA ALA A 69 2.57 -5.48 -9.23
C ALA A 69 3.30 -4.13 -9.10
N VAL A 70 4.32 -4.06 -8.24
CA VAL A 70 5.16 -2.85 -8.11
C VAL A 70 5.92 -2.56 -9.39
N ARG A 71 6.51 -3.57 -10.04
CA ARG A 71 7.24 -3.40 -11.32
C ARG A 71 6.32 -2.93 -12.44
N GLU A 72 5.10 -3.45 -12.49
CA GLU A 72 4.07 -3.05 -13.45
C GLU A 72 3.65 -1.59 -13.24
N ALA A 73 3.42 -1.16 -11.99
CA ALA A 73 3.17 0.24 -11.67
C ALA A 73 4.33 1.14 -12.11
N MET A 74 5.58 0.72 -11.88
CA MET A 74 6.75 1.47 -12.30
C MET A 74 6.87 1.58 -13.82
N CYS A 75 6.44 0.57 -14.58
CA CYS A 75 6.42 0.63 -16.05
C CYS A 75 5.61 1.84 -16.55
N ILE A 76 4.46 2.11 -15.93
CA ILE A 76 3.59 3.26 -16.26
C ILE A 76 4.18 4.58 -15.74
N LEU A 77 4.58 4.61 -14.47
CA LEU A 77 5.03 5.83 -13.79
C LEU A 77 6.40 6.34 -14.28
N MET A 78 7.20 5.48 -14.89
CA MET A 78 8.54 5.82 -15.40
C MET A 78 8.57 6.12 -16.90
N ASP A 79 7.44 6.04 -17.60
CA ASP A 79 7.39 6.41 -19.01
C ASP A 79 7.63 7.94 -19.15
N PRO A 80 8.65 8.38 -19.91
CA PRO A 80 8.93 9.81 -20.09
C PRO A 80 7.81 10.61 -20.76
N GLN A 81 6.95 9.93 -21.54
CA GLN A 81 5.86 10.57 -22.29
C GLN A 81 4.57 10.65 -21.47
N VAL A 82 4.19 9.55 -20.82
CA VAL A 82 2.91 9.49 -20.08
C VAL A 82 3.07 9.61 -18.56
N GLY A 83 4.18 9.11 -18.00
CA GLY A 83 4.37 8.99 -16.56
C GLY A 83 4.39 10.34 -15.82
N ARG A 84 4.78 11.42 -16.49
CA ARG A 84 4.82 12.77 -15.90
C ARG A 84 3.44 13.30 -15.49
N ASP A 85 2.39 12.88 -16.21
CA ASP A 85 1.02 13.34 -15.97
C ASP A 85 0.19 12.31 -15.18
N VAL A 86 0.78 11.16 -14.82
CA VAL A 86 0.13 10.12 -14.01
C VAL A 86 0.34 10.41 -12.52
N CYS A 87 -0.76 10.55 -11.77
CA CYS A 87 -0.73 10.77 -10.33
C CYS A 87 -0.86 9.47 -9.50
N TYR A 88 -1.58 8.47 -10.01
CA TYR A 88 -1.68 7.14 -9.41
C TYR A 88 -2.02 6.08 -10.46
N VAL A 89 -1.62 4.84 -10.20
CA VAL A 89 -2.01 3.67 -11.00
C VAL A 89 -3.00 2.86 -10.18
N GLN A 90 -4.26 2.84 -10.61
CA GLN A 90 -5.31 2.05 -9.95
C GLN A 90 -5.22 0.59 -10.43
N PHE A 91 -5.14 -0.35 -9.47
CA PHE A 91 -5.28 -1.77 -9.75
C PHE A 91 -6.71 -2.23 -9.47
N PRO A 92 -7.28 -3.14 -10.27
CA PRO A 92 -8.59 -3.70 -10.00
C PRO A 92 -8.52 -4.58 -8.74
N GLN A 93 -9.39 -4.32 -7.77
CA GLN A 93 -9.53 -5.17 -6.58
C GLN A 93 -10.40 -6.37 -6.92
N ARG A 94 -9.91 -7.58 -6.62
CA ARG A 94 -10.61 -8.84 -6.83
C ARG A 94 -10.70 -9.59 -5.50
N PHE A 95 -11.83 -10.24 -5.27
CA PHE A 95 -12.12 -10.92 -4.01
C PHE A 95 -12.13 -12.44 -4.20
N ASP A 96 -11.58 -13.14 -3.21
CA ASP A 96 -11.56 -14.61 -3.14
C ASP A 96 -12.79 -15.16 -2.41
N GLY A 97 -12.98 -16.49 -2.45
CA GLY A 97 -13.99 -17.17 -1.61
C GLY A 97 -15.44 -16.96 -2.05
N ILE A 98 -15.68 -16.63 -3.31
CA ILE A 98 -17.01 -16.35 -3.84
C ILE A 98 -17.66 -17.65 -4.33
N ASP A 99 -18.83 -17.96 -3.78
CA ASP A 99 -19.62 -19.13 -4.20
C ASP A 99 -20.02 -19.05 -5.68
N LYS A 100 -20.24 -20.21 -6.30
CA LYS A 100 -20.68 -20.35 -7.70
C LYS A 100 -21.96 -19.58 -7.99
N SER A 101 -22.88 -19.50 -7.02
CA SER A 101 -24.14 -18.77 -7.21
C SER A 101 -23.96 -17.25 -7.18
N ASP A 102 -22.90 -16.73 -6.54
CA ASP A 102 -22.63 -15.30 -6.29
C ASP A 102 -23.91 -14.45 -6.09
N ARG A 103 -24.82 -14.92 -5.24
CA ARG A 103 -26.15 -14.31 -5.07
C ARG A 103 -26.09 -12.85 -4.62
N TYR A 104 -25.00 -12.47 -3.94
CA TYR A 104 -24.78 -11.10 -3.45
C TYR A 104 -24.03 -10.22 -4.44
N ALA A 105 -23.63 -10.75 -5.61
CA ALA A 105 -22.88 -10.04 -6.64
C ALA A 105 -21.60 -9.37 -6.10
N ASN A 106 -20.93 -10.00 -5.14
CA ASN A 106 -19.78 -9.42 -4.44
C ASN A 106 -18.55 -9.30 -5.35
N ARG A 107 -18.52 -9.99 -6.48
CA ARG A 107 -17.48 -9.83 -7.51
C ARG A 107 -17.41 -8.41 -8.04
N ASN A 108 -18.57 -7.77 -8.21
CA ASN A 108 -18.76 -6.45 -8.82
C ASN A 108 -17.92 -6.19 -10.10
N VAL A 109 -17.65 -7.25 -10.87
CA VAL A 109 -16.73 -7.17 -12.02
C VAL A 109 -17.24 -6.25 -13.12
N VAL A 110 -18.55 -6.07 -13.25
CA VAL A 110 -19.16 -5.15 -14.23
C VAL A 110 -18.70 -3.70 -14.04
N PHE A 111 -18.35 -3.29 -12.82
CA PHE A 111 -17.82 -1.95 -12.57
C PHE A 111 -16.29 -1.87 -12.68
N PHE A 112 -15.59 -2.98 -12.48
CA PHE A 112 -14.13 -3.03 -12.40
C PHE A 112 -13.45 -3.54 -13.69
N ASP A 113 -14.22 -3.97 -14.70
CA ASP A 113 -13.78 -4.41 -16.03
C ASP A 113 -14.20 -3.44 -17.15
#